data_AF-A0A1C5P690-F1
#
_entry.id   AF-A0A1C5P690-F1
#
_cell.length_a   1.000
_cell.length_b   1.000
_cell.length_c   1.000
_cell.angle_alpha   90.00
_cell.angle_beta   90.00
_cell.angle_gamma   90.00
#
_symmetry.space_group_name_H-M   'P 1'
#
loop_
_entity.id
_entity.type
_entity.pdbx_description
1 polymer ?
#
loop_
_entity_poly.entity_id
_entity_poly.type
_entity_poly.pdbx_seq_one_letter_code
_entity_poly.pdbx_strand_id
1 'polypeptide(L)'
;MAILIVCLYIGLIEEKLQKISKPVLGLCAIVLLSTYIISVGDNLLYTQESVSKTESKDIELTENENNKGIYLDLYVSPSLYYEYKGRYAINRAVYMLPWYMDWYEKDEIDDLFTYNPKVVVYDEEEDAWVYTHYAPAFVTQLEEYYYRFSNNNEKAGYNIWLRND
;
A
#
# COMPACT_ATOMS: atom_id res chain seq x y z
N MET A 1 -45.85 -51.09 -21.17
CA MET A 1 -46.32 -49.83 -21.80
C MET A 1 -45.88 -48.59 -21.01
N ALA A 2 -45.99 -48.57 -19.68
CA ALA A 2 -45.58 -47.43 -18.83
C ALA A 2 -44.09 -47.05 -18.94
N ILE A 3 -43.17 -48.02 -19.03
CA ILE A 3 -41.73 -47.77 -19.11
C ILE A 3 -41.35 -47.02 -20.40
N LEU A 4 -42.01 -47.33 -21.53
CA LEU A 4 -41.80 -46.66 -22.82
C LEU A 4 -42.21 -45.18 -22.78
N ILE A 5 -43.29 -44.86 -22.06
CA ILE A 5 -43.78 -43.49 -21.89
C ILE A 5 -42.80 -42.68 -21.03
N VAL A 6 -42.26 -43.29 -19.96
CA VAL A 6 -41.25 -42.65 -19.10
C VAL A 6 -39.95 -42.41 -19.86
N CYS A 7 -39.47 -43.35 -20.66
CA CYS A 7 -38.27 -43.17 -21.47
C CYS A 7 -38.43 -42.07 -22.53
N LEU A 8 -39.60 -41.99 -23.18
CA LEU A 8 -39.91 -40.89 -24.12
C LEU A 8 -39.95 -39.53 -23.43
N TYR A 9 -40.48 -39.46 -22.21
CA TYR A 9 -40.57 -38.23 -21.44
C TYR A 9 -39.19 -37.73 -20.98
N ILE A 10 -38.32 -38.65 -20.57
CA ILE A 10 -36.93 -38.34 -20.19
C ILE A 10 -36.14 -37.82 -21.40
N GLY A 11 -36.26 -38.48 -22.57
CA GLY A 11 -35.59 -38.02 -23.79
C GLY A 11 -36.06 -36.64 -24.25
N LEU A 12 -37.35 -36.32 -24.12
CA LEU A 12 -37.89 -34.99 -24.43
C LEU A 12 -37.41 -33.91 -23.45
N ILE A 13 -37.21 -34.26 -22.17
CA ILE A 13 -36.65 -33.35 -21.17
C ILE A 13 -35.19 -33.05 -21.49
N GLU A 14 -34.37 -34.07 -21.78
CA GLU A 14 -32.96 -33.88 -22.16
C GLU A 14 -32.80 -33.00 -23.39
N GLU A 15 -33.63 -33.20 -24.42
CA GLU A 15 -33.55 -32.40 -25.65
C GLU A 15 -33.90 -30.93 -25.42
N LYS A 16 -34.90 -30.65 -24.56
CA LYS A 16 -35.23 -29.28 -24.14
C LYS A 16 -34.14 -28.65 -23.28
N LEU A 17 -33.56 -29.43 -22.37
CA LEU A 17 -32.48 -28.97 -21.48
C LEU A 17 -31.24 -28.57 -22.29
N GLN A 18 -30.90 -29.35 -23.33
CA GLN A 18 -29.82 -29.01 -24.26
C GLN A 18 -30.12 -27.79 -25.16
N LYS A 19 -31.39 -27.56 -25.51
CA LYS A 19 -31.81 -26.36 -26.25
C LYS A 19 -31.75 -25.09 -25.41
N ILE A 20 -32.01 -25.19 -24.10
CA ILE A 20 -31.96 -24.05 -23.16
C ILE A 20 -30.55 -23.80 -22.63
N SER A 21 -29.71 -24.85 -22.49
CA SER A 21 -28.35 -24.69 -21.96
C SER A 21 -27.45 -23.85 -22.87
N LYS A 22 -27.59 -23.97 -24.19
CA LYS A 22 -26.80 -23.20 -25.18
C LYS A 22 -26.99 -21.67 -25.07
N PRO A 23 -28.21 -21.10 -25.09
CA PRO A 23 -28.39 -19.66 -24.92
C PRO A 23 -28.02 -19.17 -23.52
N VAL A 24 -28.21 -20.00 -22.47
CA VAL A 24 -27.80 -19.65 -21.11
C VAL A 24 -26.27 -19.59 -20.98
N LEU A 25 -25.55 -20.56 -21.54
CA LEU A 25 -24.08 -20.52 -21.62
C LEU A 25 -23.57 -19.32 -22.41
N GLY A 26 -24.26 -18.96 -23.50
CA GLY A 26 -23.95 -17.74 -24.27
C GLY A 26 -24.10 -16.47 -23.43
N LEU A 27 -25.19 -16.34 -22.66
CA LEU A 27 -25.41 -15.20 -21.76
C LEU A 27 -24.36 -15.17 -20.64
N CYS A 28 -24.06 -16.31 -20.01
CA CYS A 28 -23.00 -16.38 -19.00
C CYS A 28 -21.63 -15.99 -19.57
N ALA A 29 -21.31 -16.42 -20.78
CA ALA A 29 -20.07 -16.05 -21.46
C ALA A 29 -20.01 -14.55 -21.72
N ILE A 30 -21.10 -13.93 -22.20
CA ILE A 30 -21.16 -12.48 -22.44
C ILE A 30 -20.95 -11.70 -21.14
N VAL A 31 -21.59 -12.10 -20.04
CA VAL A 31 -21.43 -11.43 -18.74
C VAL A 31 -19.98 -11.55 -18.25
N LEU A 32 -19.41 -12.75 -18.25
CA LEU A 32 -18.03 -12.98 -17.79
C LEU A 32 -16.99 -12.27 -18.67
N LEU A 33 -17.19 -12.26 -20.00
CA LEU A 33 -16.32 -11.53 -20.92
C LEU A 33 -16.45 -10.02 -20.74
N SER A 34 -17.66 -9.50 -20.48
CA SER A 34 -17.85 -8.06 -20.24
C SER A 34 -17.13 -7.58 -18.98
N THR A 35 -17.19 -8.34 -17.89
CA THR A 35 -16.46 -8.03 -16.65
C THR A 35 -14.95 -8.12 -16.85
N TYR A 36 -14.49 -9.08 -17.65
CA TYR A 36 -13.08 -9.21 -18.00
C TYR A 36 -12.58 -8.04 -18.85
N ILE A 37 -13.33 -7.63 -19.88
CA ILE A 37 -12.97 -6.50 -20.74
C ILE A 37 -12.90 -5.20 -19.96
N ILE A 38 -13.85 -4.95 -19.05
CA ILE A 38 -13.84 -3.76 -18.19
C ILE A 38 -12.59 -3.79 -17.29
N SER A 39 -12.35 -4.90 -16.59
CA SER A 39 -11.18 -5.04 -15.72
C SER A 39 -9.85 -4.87 -16.47
N VAL A 40 -9.72 -5.44 -17.67
CA VAL A 40 -8.50 -5.33 -18.47
C VAL A 40 -8.36 -3.94 -19.08
N GLY A 41 -9.46 -3.35 -19.55
CA GLY A 41 -9.49 -1.98 -20.06
C GLY A 41 -9.10 -0.97 -19.00
N ASP A 42 -9.68 -1.09 -17.80
CA ASP A 42 -9.37 -0.23 -16.66
C ASP A 42 -7.91 -0.38 -16.22
N ASN A 43 -7.34 -1.60 -16.24
CA ASN A 43 -5.93 -1.81 -15.89
C ASN A 43 -4.95 -1.36 -16.99
N LEU A 44 -5.28 -1.54 -18.28
CA LEU A 44 -4.43 -1.11 -19.39
C LEU A 44 -4.43 0.40 -19.58
N LEU A 45 -5.57 1.05 -19.30
CA LEU A 45 -5.72 2.51 -19.35
C LEU A 45 -5.40 3.17 -18.00
N TYR A 46 -5.11 2.38 -16.96
CA TYR A 46 -4.65 2.91 -15.70
C TYR A 46 -3.30 3.58 -15.92
N THR A 47 -3.30 4.92 -15.95
CA THR A 47 -2.07 5.69 -15.87
C THR A 47 -1.42 5.40 -14.53
N GLN A 48 -0.38 4.57 -14.55
CA GLN A 48 0.51 4.40 -13.42
C GLN A 48 1.26 5.72 -13.23
N GLU A 49 0.93 6.46 -12.18
CA GLU A 49 1.81 7.52 -11.69
C GLU A 49 3.11 6.84 -11.26
N SER A 50 4.21 7.15 -11.96
CA SER A 50 5.52 6.54 -11.71
C SER A 50 6.11 6.88 -10.35
N VAL A 51 5.64 7.98 -9.74
CA VAL A 51 6.01 8.47 -8.40
C VAL A 51 4.77 9.14 -7.81
N SER A 52 4.48 8.89 -6.53
CA SER A 52 3.36 9.58 -5.86
C SER A 52 3.66 11.08 -5.70
N LYS A 53 2.65 11.94 -5.55
CA LYS A 53 2.90 13.38 -5.35
C LYS A 53 3.58 13.63 -3.99
N THR A 54 3.22 12.85 -2.98
CA THR A 54 3.86 12.85 -1.65
C THR A 54 5.35 12.52 -1.75
N GLU A 55 5.72 11.43 -2.44
CA GLU A 55 7.11 11.07 -2.68
C GLU A 55 7.84 12.13 -3.51
N SER A 56 7.19 12.68 -4.54
CA SER A 56 7.75 13.78 -5.33
C SER A 56 8.04 15.02 -4.47
N LYS A 57 7.19 15.30 -3.47
CA LYS A 57 7.34 16.45 -2.58
C LYS A 57 8.46 16.25 -1.56
N ASP A 58 8.60 15.05 -1.02
CA ASP A 58 9.73 14.69 -0.17
C ASP A 58 11.06 14.80 -0.94
N ILE A 59 11.11 14.31 -2.18
CA ILE A 59 12.28 14.47 -3.06
C ILE A 59 12.65 15.95 -3.24
N GLU A 60 11.67 16.81 -3.52
CA GLU A 60 11.86 18.25 -3.71
C GLU A 60 12.41 18.93 -2.44
N LEU A 61 11.85 18.61 -1.28
CA LEU A 61 12.24 19.18 0.02
C LEU A 61 13.69 18.85 0.40
N THR A 62 14.23 17.78 -0.18
CA THR A 62 15.52 17.20 0.17
C THR A 62 16.56 17.30 -0.96
N GLU A 63 16.17 17.85 -2.13
CA GLU A 63 17.03 18.05 -3.32
C GLU A 63 18.22 18.97 -3.06
N ASN A 64 18.03 19.99 -2.21
CA ASN A 64 19.03 21.05 -1.95
C ASN A 64 19.85 20.83 -0.68
N GLU A 65 19.59 19.76 0.08
CA GLU A 65 20.32 19.45 1.31
C GLU A 65 21.63 18.72 0.95
N ASN A 66 22.78 19.39 1.15
CA ASN A 66 24.10 18.76 0.99
C ASN A 66 24.30 17.57 1.94
N ASN A 67 23.63 17.64 3.09
CA ASN A 67 23.56 16.55 4.05
C ASN A 67 22.32 15.75 3.66
N LYS A 68 22.50 14.56 3.11
CA LYS A 68 21.43 13.68 2.59
C LYS A 68 20.47 13.16 3.69
N GLY A 69 20.26 13.92 4.76
CA GLY A 69 19.57 13.58 6.00
C GLY A 69 18.07 13.64 5.82
N ILE A 70 17.54 12.59 5.21
CA ILE A 70 16.15 12.20 5.40
C ILE A 70 16.17 11.09 6.45
N TYR A 71 15.35 11.23 7.47
CA TYR A 71 15.00 10.08 8.29
C TYR A 71 13.82 9.39 7.62
N LEU A 72 14.11 8.30 6.94
CA LEU A 72 13.13 7.48 6.26
C LEU A 72 12.89 6.25 7.10
N ASP A 73 11.65 5.99 7.45
CA ASP A 73 11.25 4.66 7.85
C ASP A 73 11.10 3.76 6.61
N LEU A 74 12.01 2.80 6.41
CA LEU A 74 11.97 1.91 5.24
C LEU A 74 10.80 0.95 5.27
N TYR A 75 10.20 0.72 6.44
CA TYR A 75 8.98 -0.08 6.51
C TYR A 75 7.86 0.61 5.73
N VAL A 76 7.78 1.94 5.86
CA VAL A 76 6.71 2.75 5.25
C VAL A 76 7.06 3.28 3.87
N SER A 77 8.34 3.63 3.64
CA SER A 77 8.80 4.24 2.39
C SER A 77 10.02 3.53 1.78
N PRO A 78 9.82 2.34 1.17
CA PRO A 78 10.89 1.58 0.53
C PRO A 78 11.18 2.09 -0.90
N SER A 79 11.45 3.39 -1.07
CA SER A 79 11.73 3.95 -2.40
C SER A 79 13.16 3.67 -2.87
N LEU A 80 13.27 2.89 -3.95
CA LEU A 80 14.52 2.65 -4.71
C LEU A 80 15.18 3.95 -5.21
N TYR A 81 14.41 5.03 -5.38
CA TYR A 81 14.94 6.32 -5.83
C TYR A 81 15.88 6.93 -4.78
N TYR A 82 15.54 6.81 -3.50
CA TYR A 82 16.38 7.32 -2.41
C TYR A 82 17.72 6.60 -2.38
N GLU A 83 17.71 5.27 -2.49
CA GLU A 83 18.93 4.47 -2.58
C GLU A 83 19.78 4.87 -3.80
N TYR A 84 19.17 5.06 -4.98
CA TYR A 84 19.86 5.52 -6.19
C TYR A 84 20.54 6.90 -6.01
N LYS A 85 19.93 7.83 -5.26
CA LYS A 85 20.52 9.13 -4.91
C LYS A 85 21.50 9.06 -3.73
N GLY A 86 21.68 7.86 -3.16
CA GLY A 86 22.50 7.61 -1.97
C GLY A 86 21.95 8.31 -0.72
N ARG A 87 20.62 8.48 -0.64
CA ARG A 87 19.86 8.90 0.53
C ARG A 87 19.43 7.61 1.23
N TYR A 88 20.00 7.34 2.39
CA TYR A 88 19.76 6.10 3.10
C TYR A 88 18.88 6.38 4.30
N ALA A 89 17.91 5.50 4.53
CA ALA A 89 17.21 5.47 5.78
C ALA A 89 18.19 5.28 6.94
N ILE A 90 17.95 6.08 7.97
CA ILE A 90 18.69 6.04 9.23
C ILE A 90 17.96 5.13 10.21
N ASN A 91 16.65 4.91 9.99
CA ASN A 91 15.82 4.09 10.83
C ASN A 91 16.32 2.63 10.86
N ARG A 92 16.24 2.04 12.03
CA ARG A 92 16.61 0.64 12.31
C ARG A 92 15.38 -0.22 12.59
N ALA A 93 14.22 0.41 12.76
CA ALA A 93 12.95 -0.25 13.07
C ALA A 93 12.37 -1.12 11.93
N VAL A 94 12.93 -1.09 10.73
CA VAL A 94 12.56 -1.96 9.59
C VAL A 94 12.55 -3.46 9.93
N TYR A 95 13.32 -3.86 10.95
CA TYR A 95 13.46 -5.24 11.41
C TYR A 95 12.86 -5.45 12.80
N MET A 96 11.83 -4.69 13.16
CA MET A 96 11.23 -4.73 14.49
C MET A 96 10.67 -6.11 14.86
N LEU A 97 10.98 -6.54 16.08
CA LEU A 97 10.42 -7.71 16.73
C LEU A 97 9.58 -7.25 17.92
N PRO A 98 8.34 -7.74 18.11
CA PRO A 98 7.40 -7.22 19.12
C PRO A 98 7.90 -7.22 20.57
N TRP A 99 8.89 -8.04 20.90
CA TRP A 99 9.44 -8.16 22.26
C TRP A 99 10.64 -7.22 22.55
N TYR A 100 11.08 -6.43 21.57
CA TYR A 100 12.15 -5.44 21.72
C TYR A 100 11.69 -4.02 21.31
N MET A 101 10.38 -3.76 21.27
CA MET A 101 9.83 -2.48 20.79
C MET A 101 10.40 -1.27 21.55
N ASP A 102 10.50 -1.34 22.87
CA ASP A 102 11.06 -0.25 23.69
C ASP A 102 12.51 0.10 23.31
N TRP A 103 13.29 -0.90 22.88
CA TRP A 103 14.68 -0.69 22.46
C TRP A 103 14.73 -0.06 21.07
N TYR A 104 13.90 -0.54 20.13
CA TYR A 104 13.80 0.06 18.80
C TYR A 104 13.32 1.51 18.89
N GLU A 105 12.27 1.78 19.66
CA GLU A 105 11.75 3.14 19.85
C GLU A 105 12.82 4.07 20.44
N LYS A 106 13.58 3.60 21.44
CA LYS A 106 14.67 4.37 22.01
C LYS A 106 15.78 4.67 20.98
N ASP A 107 16.18 3.67 20.19
CA ASP A 107 17.19 3.85 19.15
C ASP A 107 16.70 4.84 18.07
N GLU A 108 15.41 4.82 17.72
CA GLU A 108 14.83 5.76 16.74
C GLU A 108 14.86 7.20 17.26
N ILE A 109 14.53 7.41 18.54
CA ILE A 109 14.63 8.72 19.20
C ILE A 109 16.10 9.19 19.25
N ASP A 110 17.02 8.32 19.64
CA ASP A 110 18.44 8.65 19.73
C ASP A 110 19.02 9.01 18.34
N ASP A 111 18.62 8.28 17.29
CA ASP A 111 19.00 8.56 15.90
C ASP A 111 18.36 9.88 15.39
N LEU A 112 17.09 10.19 15.73
CA LEU A 112 16.44 11.46 15.40
C LEU A 112 17.25 12.66 15.88
N PHE A 113 17.78 12.62 17.11
CA PHE A 113 18.58 13.70 17.67
C PHE A 113 20.04 13.69 17.20
N THR A 114 20.62 12.51 17.00
CA THR A 114 22.03 12.37 16.58
C THR A 114 22.23 12.89 15.17
N TYR A 115 21.35 12.50 14.25
CA TYR A 115 21.45 12.90 12.85
C TYR A 115 20.74 14.21 12.56
N ASN A 116 19.78 14.60 13.41
CA ASN A 116 19.04 15.85 13.33
C ASN A 116 18.57 16.14 11.89
N PRO A 117 17.78 15.23 11.30
CA PRO A 117 17.30 15.34 9.92
C PRO A 117 16.44 16.60 9.78
N LYS A 118 16.37 17.17 8.58
CA LYS A 118 15.42 18.25 8.32
C LYS A 118 14.03 17.72 7.99
N VAL A 119 13.99 16.57 7.32
CA VAL A 119 12.78 15.90 6.85
C VAL A 119 12.73 14.51 7.45
N VAL A 120 11.60 14.18 8.06
CA VAL A 120 11.30 12.86 8.60
C VAL A 120 10.07 12.32 7.87
N VAL A 121 10.14 11.08 7.43
CA VAL A 121 9.05 10.34 6.80
C VAL A 121 8.63 9.22 7.73
N TYR A 122 7.40 9.30 8.23
CA TYR A 122 6.87 8.38 9.24
C TYR A 122 5.33 8.33 9.17
N ASP A 123 4.75 7.17 9.48
CA ASP A 123 3.29 7.01 9.65
C ASP A 123 2.96 6.56 11.08
N GLU A 124 2.36 7.46 11.85
CA GLU A 124 1.95 7.20 13.23
C GLU A 124 0.71 6.29 13.37
N GLU A 125 -0.04 6.12 12.28
CA GLU A 125 -1.23 5.27 12.21
C GLU A 125 -0.90 3.88 11.68
N GLU A 126 0.39 3.57 11.44
CA GLU A 126 0.74 2.30 10.82
C GLU A 126 0.57 1.10 11.77
N ASP A 127 -0.02 0.05 11.20
CA ASP A 127 -0.29 -1.21 11.86
C ASP A 127 0.83 -2.21 11.54
N ALA A 128 1.58 -2.60 12.57
CA ALA A 128 2.59 -3.67 12.48
C ALA A 128 2.25 -4.77 13.49
N TRP A 129 2.24 -6.03 13.04
CA TRP A 129 2.01 -7.18 13.93
C TRP A 129 0.70 -7.14 14.77
N VAL A 130 -0.37 -6.53 14.24
CA VAL A 130 -1.66 -6.31 14.95
C VAL A 130 -1.54 -5.30 16.11
N TYR A 131 -0.43 -4.55 16.19
CA TYR A 131 -0.27 -3.40 17.05
C TYR A 131 -0.33 -2.12 16.23
N THR A 132 -1.10 -1.17 16.73
CA THR A 132 -1.22 0.18 16.18
C THR A 132 -0.48 1.13 17.13
N HIS A 133 0.00 2.28 16.62
CA HIS A 133 0.73 3.29 17.42
C HIS A 133 1.91 2.71 18.22
N TYR A 134 2.73 1.89 17.56
CA TYR A 134 3.73 1.07 18.23
C TYR A 134 4.95 1.84 18.77
N ALA A 135 5.11 3.12 18.41
CA ALA A 135 6.18 4.00 18.89
C ALA A 135 5.65 5.36 19.42
N PRO A 136 4.87 5.37 20.53
CA PRO A 136 4.22 6.57 21.03
C PRO A 136 5.18 7.64 21.58
N ALA A 137 6.29 7.24 22.20
CA ALA A 137 7.32 8.16 22.68
C ALA A 137 8.08 8.80 21.51
N PHE A 138 8.36 8.04 20.44
CA PHE A 138 8.94 8.61 19.21
C PHE A 138 8.02 9.66 18.61
N VAL A 139 6.72 9.35 18.45
CA VAL A 139 5.71 10.32 17.95
C VAL A 139 5.65 11.57 18.82
N THR A 140 5.72 11.42 20.16
CA THR A 140 5.75 12.57 21.07
C THR A 140 6.96 13.47 20.81
N GLN A 141 8.15 12.91 20.59
CA GLN A 141 9.34 13.69 20.25
C GLN A 141 9.22 14.32 18.85
N LEU A 142 8.62 13.60 17.90
CA LEU A 142 8.37 14.11 16.57
C LEU A 142 7.46 15.34 16.61
N GLU A 143 6.36 15.30 17.35
CA GLU A 143 5.42 16.41 17.51
C GLU A 143 6.02 17.61 18.28
N GLU A 144 6.99 17.38 19.16
CA GLU A 144 7.68 18.45 19.90
C GLU A 144 8.67 19.22 19.01
N TYR A 145 9.46 18.51 18.19
CA TYR A 145 10.56 19.09 17.43
C TYR A 145 10.29 19.26 15.93
N TYR A 146 9.20 18.70 15.41
CA TYR A 146 8.81 18.74 14.02
C TYR A 146 7.33 19.11 13.90
N TYR A 147 6.94 19.67 12.75
CA TYR A 147 5.55 19.86 12.39
C TYR A 147 5.18 18.96 11.22
N ARG A 148 3.96 18.45 11.25
CA ARG A 148 3.41 17.65 10.16
C ARG A 148 3.16 18.55 8.94
N PHE A 149 3.86 18.25 7.85
CA PHE A 149 3.76 19.00 6.60
C PHE A 149 2.71 18.40 5.65
N SER A 150 2.57 17.07 5.64
CA SER A 150 1.54 16.38 4.85
C SER A 150 0.61 15.58 5.74
N ASN A 151 -0.67 15.55 5.39
CA ASN A 151 -1.61 14.55 5.91
C ASN A 151 -1.59 13.35 4.97
N ASN A 152 -1.75 12.13 5.51
CA ASN A 152 -1.69 10.79 4.90
C ASN A 152 -2.73 10.57 3.76
N ASN A 153 -2.81 11.51 2.82
CA ASN A 153 -3.91 11.70 1.88
C ASN A 153 -3.60 11.14 0.49
N GLU A 154 -2.50 10.38 0.33
CA GLU A 154 -2.10 9.86 -0.97
C GLU A 154 -1.56 8.44 -0.89
N LYS A 155 -1.52 7.76 -2.04
CA LYS A 155 -1.11 6.35 -2.27
C LYS A 155 0.22 5.93 -1.62
N ALA A 156 1.01 6.87 -1.10
CA ALA A 156 2.31 6.65 -0.51
C ALA A 156 2.24 6.01 0.89
N GLY A 157 1.17 6.25 1.65
CA GLY A 157 0.96 5.63 2.96
C GLY A 157 1.86 6.15 4.09
N TYR A 158 2.33 7.41 4.02
CA TYR A 158 3.13 8.04 5.08
C TYR A 158 2.93 9.55 5.17
N ASN A 159 3.33 10.11 6.32
CA ASN A 159 3.39 11.55 6.55
C ASN A 159 4.82 12.10 6.43
N ILE A 160 4.92 13.34 5.96
CA ILE A 160 6.15 14.12 5.91
C ILE A 160 6.13 15.08 7.09
N TRP A 161 7.21 15.09 7.85
CA TRP A 161 7.44 15.93 9.02
C TRP A 161 8.67 16.80 8.79
N LEU A 162 8.53 18.09 9.10
CA LEU A 162 9.59 19.08 8.91
C LEU A 162 10.03 19.62 10.25
N ARG A 163 11.34 19.75 10.45
CA ARG A 163 11.88 20.24 11.71
C ARG A 163 11.40 21.66 11.99
N ASN A 164 11.09 21.94 13.26
CA ASN A 164 10.84 23.29 13.76
C ASN A 164 12.18 24.05 13.75
N ASP A 165 12.24 25.16 13.00
CA ASP A 165 13.41 26.05 12.94
C ASP A 165 13.55 26.92 14.19
#